data_AF-A0AAA9ZUW5-F1
#
_entry.id   AF-A0AAA9ZUW5-F1
#
_cell.length_a   1.000
_cell.length_b   1.000
_cell.length_c   1.000
_cell.angle_alpha   90.00
_cell.angle_beta   90.00
_cell.angle_gamma   90.00
#
_symmetry.space_group_name_H-M   'P 1'
#
loop_
_entity.id
_entity.type
_entity.pdbx_description
1 polymer ?
#
loop_
_entity_poly.entity_id
_entity_poly.type
_entity_poly.pdbx_seq_one_letter_code
_entity_poly.pdbx_strand_id
1 'polypeptide(L)'
;MAQRRAANIRERRRMFNLNEAFDKLRRKVPTFAYEKRLSRIETLRLAITYIGFMAELLNGTPTHHDGRSPELYPNLVHPHHANHLHPSFHQREYISPYGTHTG
;
A
#
# COMPACT_ATOMS: atom_id res chain seq x y z
N MET A 1 22.00 -20.64 -30.17
CA MET A 1 21.35 -21.43 -29.08
C MET A 1 22.06 -21.34 -27.71
N ALA A 2 23.40 -21.33 -27.63
CA ALA A 2 24.12 -21.24 -26.35
C ALA A 2 23.85 -19.95 -25.55
N GLN A 3 23.81 -18.80 -26.23
CA GLN A 3 23.55 -17.49 -25.59
C GLN A 3 22.16 -17.41 -24.93
N ARG A 4 21.12 -17.92 -25.61
CA ARG A 4 19.74 -17.97 -25.06
C ARG A 4 19.67 -18.84 -23.81
N ARG A 5 20.34 -20.00 -23.81
CA ARG A 5 20.44 -20.88 -22.62
C ARG A 5 21.14 -20.18 -21.46
N ALA A 6 22.27 -19.52 -21.72
CA ALA A 6 23.00 -18.75 -20.70
C ALA A 6 22.15 -17.61 -20.10
N ALA A 7 21.39 -16.89 -20.94
CA ALA A 7 20.47 -15.85 -20.48
C ALA A 7 19.36 -16.39 -19.56
N ASN A 8 18.71 -17.49 -19.95
CA ASN A 8 17.67 -18.13 -19.14
C ASN A 8 18.18 -18.60 -17.77
N ILE A 9 19.42 -19.11 -17.71
CA ILE A 9 20.06 -19.52 -16.44
C ILE A 9 20.27 -18.32 -15.52
N ARG A 10 20.75 -17.19 -16.07
CA ARG A 10 20.94 -15.97 -15.29
C ARG A 10 19.63 -15.44 -14.72
N GLU A 11 18.57 -15.39 -15.53
CA GLU A 11 17.28 -14.89 -15.05
C GLU A 11 16.69 -15.80 -13.97
N ARG A 12 16.83 -17.12 -14.11
CA ARG A 12 16.42 -18.07 -13.07
C ARG A 12 17.14 -17.81 -11.75
N ARG A 13 18.46 -17.58 -11.78
CA ARG A 13 19.25 -17.24 -10.59
C ARG A 13 18.81 -15.91 -9.98
N ARG A 14 18.59 -14.89 -10.80
CA ARG A 14 18.07 -13.59 -10.36
C ARG A 14 16.72 -13.74 -9.64
N MET A 15 15.79 -14.49 -10.23
CA MET A 15 14.48 -14.77 -9.63
C MET A 15 14.56 -15.59 -8.35
N PHE A 16 15.46 -16.58 -8.28
CA PHE A 16 15.72 -17.32 -7.06
C PHE A 16 16.16 -16.38 -5.92
N ASN A 17 17.16 -15.53 -6.17
CA ASN A 17 17.66 -14.58 -5.17
C ASN A 17 16.56 -13.60 -4.72
N LEU A 18 15.72 -13.12 -5.65
CA LEU A 18 14.60 -12.25 -5.33
C LEU A 18 13.58 -12.93 -4.41
N ASN A 19 13.23 -14.19 -4.71
CA ASN A 19 12.29 -14.95 -3.90
C ASN A 19 12.85 -15.24 -2.50
N GLU A 20 14.13 -15.54 -2.40
CA GLU A 20 14.82 -15.74 -1.12
C GLU A 20 14.78 -14.47 -0.25
N ALA A 21 15.03 -13.31 -0.85
CA ALA A 21 14.94 -12.02 -0.16
C ALA A 21 13.51 -11.74 0.34
N PHE A 22 12.50 -12.06 -0.47
CA PHE A 22 11.10 -11.95 -0.06
C PHE A 22 10.75 -12.88 1.12
N ASP A 23 11.34 -14.07 1.18
CA ASP A 23 11.13 -15.00 2.30
C ASP A 23 11.88 -14.60 3.56
N LYS A 24 13.03 -13.92 3.43
CA LYS A 24 13.68 -13.24 4.55
C LYS A 24 12.78 -12.14 5.10
N LEU A 25 12.17 -11.33 4.24
CA LEU A 25 11.26 -10.26 4.65
C LEU A 25 10.03 -10.84 5.39
N ARG A 26 9.36 -11.85 4.83
CA ARG A 26 8.19 -12.49 5.47
C ARG A 26 8.46 -12.93 6.91
N ARG A 27 9.64 -13.48 7.19
CA ARG A 27 10.02 -13.93 8.53
C ARG A 27 10.24 -12.80 9.53
N LYS A 28 10.37 -11.55 9.07
CA LYS A 28 10.55 -10.36 9.91
C LYS A 28 9.26 -9.58 10.11
N VAL A 29 8.27 -9.84 9.26
CA VAL A 29 6.95 -9.22 9.34
C VAL A 29 6.11 -10.00 10.35
N PRO A 30 5.39 -9.33 11.26
CA PRO A 30 4.54 -10.01 12.25
C PRO A 30 3.36 -10.71 11.56
N THR A 31 3.22 -12.02 11.79
CA THR A 31 2.10 -12.85 11.32
C THR A 31 1.77 -13.90 12.38
N PHE A 32 0.55 -14.44 12.37
CA PHE A 32 0.23 -15.57 13.25
C PHE A 32 0.92 -16.85 12.76
N ALA A 33 1.33 -17.74 13.67
CA ALA A 33 2.13 -18.92 13.35
C ALA A 33 1.45 -19.92 12.40
N TYR A 34 0.11 -19.91 12.35
CA TYR A 34 -0.70 -20.78 11.50
C TYR A 34 -1.22 -20.08 10.23
N GLU A 35 -0.82 -18.84 9.97
CA GLU A 35 -1.27 -18.12 8.78
C GLU A 35 -0.61 -18.64 7.51
N LYS A 36 -1.40 -18.61 6.44
CA LYS A 36 -0.91 -18.88 5.10
C LYS A 36 0.22 -17.91 4.74
N ARG A 37 1.18 -18.40 3.94
CA ARG A 37 2.24 -17.55 3.36
C ARG A 37 1.65 -16.34 2.63
N LEU A 38 2.00 -15.14 3.11
CA LEU A 38 1.57 -13.88 2.53
C LEU A 38 2.01 -13.73 1.06
N SER A 39 1.14 -13.12 0.24
CA SER A 39 1.50 -12.69 -1.11
C SER A 39 2.59 -11.60 -1.06
N ARG A 40 3.19 -11.28 -2.22
CA ARG A 40 4.24 -10.24 -2.30
C ARG A 40 3.70 -8.87 -1.86
N ILE A 41 2.51 -8.50 -2.31
CA ILE A 41 1.91 -7.20 -1.99
C ILE A 41 1.55 -7.10 -0.50
N GLU A 42 0.97 -8.16 0.07
CA GLU A 42 0.65 -8.21 1.51
C GLU A 42 1.92 -8.11 2.36
N THR A 43 2.97 -8.84 1.98
CA THR A 43 4.28 -8.79 2.68
C THR A 43 4.83 -7.37 2.68
N LEU A 44 4.80 -6.67 1.53
CA LEU A 44 5.32 -5.30 1.42
C LEU A 44 4.50 -4.32 2.24
N ARG A 45 3.16 -4.39 2.14
CA ARG A 45 2.24 -3.52 2.90
C ARG A 45 2.47 -3.68 4.39
N LEU A 46 2.48 -4.91 4.88
CA LEU A 46 2.61 -5.20 6.29
C LEU A 46 4.01 -4.82 6.83
N ALA A 47 5.06 -4.97 6.02
CA ALA A 47 6.40 -4.49 6.38
C ALA A 47 6.44 -2.96 6.57
N ILE A 48 5.83 -2.20 5.65
CA ILE A 48 5.76 -0.74 5.74
C ILE A 48 5.01 -0.32 7.01
N THR A 49 3.82 -0.88 7.22
CA THR A 49 3.00 -0.61 8.42
C THR A 49 3.76 -0.96 9.69
N TYR A 50 4.47 -2.09 9.71
CA TYR A 50 5.21 -2.53 10.89
C TYR A 50 6.39 -1.61 11.21
N ILE A 51 7.12 -1.13 10.20
CA ILE A 51 8.18 -0.13 10.40
C ILE A 51 7.61 1.16 10.99
N GLY A 52 6.49 1.65 10.45
CA GLY A 52 5.81 2.85 10.96
C GLY A 52 5.40 2.70 12.42
N PHE A 53 4.72 1.59 12.74
CA PHE A 53 4.32 1.27 14.11
C PHE A 53 5.50 1.19 15.08
N MET A 54 6.60 0.54 14.67
CA MET A 54 7.80 0.45 15.50
C MET A 54 8.46 1.82 15.73
N ALA A 55 8.45 2.71 14.74
CA ALA A 55 8.96 4.07 14.89
C ALA A 55 8.12 4.86 15.91
N GLU A 56 6.79 4.88 15.76
CA GLU A 56 5.86 5.56 16.68
C GLU A 56 6.02 5.06 18.13
N LEU A 57 6.11 3.74 18.30
CA LEU A 57 6.32 3.09 19.60
C LEU A 57 7.62 3.56 20.27
N LEU A 58 8.71 3.67 19.51
CA LEU A 58 10.00 4.12 20.03
C LEU A 58 10.03 5.64 20.30
N ASN A 59 9.24 6.42 19.57
CA ASN A 59 9.14 7.87 19.75
C ASN A 59 8.16 8.29 20.87
N GLY A 60 7.47 7.34 21.51
CA GLY A 60 6.58 7.62 22.64
C GLY A 60 5.29 8.36 22.26
N THR A 61 4.93 8.35 20.98
CA THR A 61 3.64 8.84 20.48
C THR A 61 2.79 7.65 20.09
N PRO A 62 2.11 6.96 21.03
CA PRO A 62 1.20 5.88 20.69
C PRO A 62 -0.03 6.48 20.03
N THR A 63 0.04 6.71 18.73
CA THR A 63 -1.14 6.82 17.90
C THR A 63 -1.79 5.44 17.96
N HIS A 64 -2.93 5.33 18.64
CA HIS A 64 -3.75 4.12 18.63
C HIS A 64 -4.16 3.84 17.18
N HIS A 65 -3.33 3.08 16.47
CA HIS A 65 -3.69 2.45 15.21
C HIS A 65 -4.59 1.26 15.55
N ASP A 66 -5.78 1.57 16.08
CA ASP A 66 -6.91 0.64 16.06
C ASP A 66 -7.03 0.18 14.61
N GLY A 67 -7.04 -1.13 14.37
CA GLY A 67 -6.78 -1.82 13.10
C GLY A 67 -7.73 -1.54 11.93
N ARG A 68 -8.09 -0.28 11.71
CA ARG A 68 -8.77 0.27 10.57
C ARG A 68 -7.76 1.16 9.86
N SER A 69 -7.26 0.69 8.72
CA SER A 69 -6.63 1.56 7.73
C SER A 69 -7.72 2.01 6.76
N PRO A 70 -8.27 3.24 6.84
CA PRO A 70 -9.02 3.78 5.72
C PRO A 70 -8.08 4.34 4.64
N GLU A 71 -6.79 4.56 4.92
CA GLU A 71 -5.97 5.53 4.17
C GLU A 71 -4.56 5.06 3.78
N LEU A 72 -4.41 3.86 3.23
CA LEU A 72 -3.08 3.41 2.78
C LEU A 72 -2.73 3.87 1.36
N TYR A 73 -3.38 4.91 0.86
CA TYR A 73 -2.94 6.02 0.01
C TYR A 73 -4.09 7.07 0.05
N PRO A 74 -3.82 8.36 -0.18
CA PRO A 74 -4.32 9.51 0.59
C PRO A 74 -5.81 9.51 0.95
N ASN A 75 -6.12 9.55 2.23
CA ASN A 75 -6.06 10.70 3.13
C ASN A 75 -4.91 10.60 4.15
N LEU A 76 -3.68 10.46 3.64
CA LEU A 76 -2.45 10.65 4.38
C LEU A 76 -2.32 12.17 4.58
N VAL A 77 -2.63 12.57 5.81
CA VAL A 77 -2.99 13.89 6.33
C VAL A 77 -2.07 15.05 5.89
N HIS A 78 -2.66 16.09 5.31
CA HIS A 78 -2.03 17.42 5.17
C HIS A 78 -1.93 18.10 6.55
N PRO A 79 -0.78 18.69 6.91
CA PRO A 79 -0.61 19.31 8.21
C PRO A 79 -1.27 20.70 8.27
N HIS A 80 -2.09 20.88 9.30
CA HIS A 80 -2.42 22.15 9.96
C HIS A 80 -2.43 23.42 9.10
N HIS A 81 -3.62 23.83 8.64
CA HIS A 81 -3.95 25.25 8.52
C HIS A 81 -5.41 25.42 8.94
N ALA A 82 -5.57 25.76 10.21
CA ALA A 82 -6.78 26.40 10.69
C ALA A 82 -7.03 27.69 9.90
N ASN A 83 -8.30 27.98 9.67
CA ASN A 83 -8.86 29.23 9.17
C ASN A 83 -8.65 29.46 7.67
N HIS A 84 -9.65 29.09 6.85
CA HIS A 84 -10.27 30.01 5.88
C HIS A 84 -11.69 29.52 5.58
N LEU A 85 -12.67 30.28 6.07
CA LEU A 85 -14.05 30.24 5.64
C LEU A 85 -14.11 30.48 4.13
N HIS A 86 -14.74 29.60 3.36
CA HIS A 86 -15.34 30.01 2.08
C HIS A 86 -16.71 29.34 1.85
N PRO A 87 -17.72 30.09 1.38
CA PRO A 87 -19.12 29.72 1.47
C PRO A 87 -19.58 28.75 0.39
N SER A 88 -20.75 28.16 0.68
CA SER A 88 -21.68 27.46 -0.19
C SER A 88 -21.69 27.94 -1.65
N PHE A 89 -21.49 27.01 -2.60
CA PHE A 89 -21.96 27.17 -3.98
C PHE A 89 -22.55 25.87 -4.52
N HIS A 90 -23.88 25.88 -4.56
CA HIS A 90 -24.82 25.11 -5.37
C HIS A 90 -24.27 24.12 -6.42
N GLN A 91 -24.70 22.87 -6.27
CA GLN A 91 -25.32 22.01 -7.30
C GLN A 91 -25.04 22.43 -8.77
N ARG A 92 -24.06 21.80 -9.40
CA ARG A 92 -23.93 21.78 -10.87
C ARG A 92 -24.02 20.33 -11.35
N GLU A 93 -25.26 19.96 -11.67
CA GLU A 93 -25.70 19.08 -12.77
C GLU A 93 -24.72 17.97 -13.22
N TYR A 94 -24.99 16.75 -12.78
CA TYR A 94 -24.43 15.52 -13.34
C TYR A 94 -25.06 15.29 -14.72
N ILE A 95 -24.37 15.62 -15.81
CA ILE A 95 -24.85 15.32 -17.15
C ILE A 95 -24.66 13.82 -17.40
N SER A 96 -25.77 13.07 -17.35
CA SER A 96 -25.80 11.65 -17.72
C SER A 96 -25.58 11.50 -19.24
N PRO A 97 -24.69 10.61 -19.71
CA PRO A 97 -24.42 10.42 -21.14
C PRO A 97 -25.51 9.61 -21.88
N TYR A 98 -26.62 9.29 -21.21
CA TYR A 98 -27.77 8.63 -21.82
C TYR A 98 -29.05 9.39 -21.44
N GLY A 99 -29.54 10.25 -22.35
CA GLY A 99 -30.75 11.04 -22.18
C GLY A 99 -31.20 11.66 -23.51
N THR A 100 -32.45 11.45 -23.86
CA THR A 100 -33.08 11.55 -25.19
C THR A 100 -33.34 12.96 -25.71
N HIS A 101 -33.15 13.16 -27.02
CA HIS A 101 -33.67 14.31 -27.78
C HIS A 101 -35.20 14.33 -27.78
N THR A 102 -35.78 15.44 -27.31
CA THR A 102 -37.12 15.90 -27.73
C THR A 102 -37.12 17.43 -27.73
N GLY A 103 -37.37 18.02 -28.90
CA GLY A 103 -37.45 19.47 -29.14
C GLY A 103 -36.93 19.82 -30.51
#